data_AF-A0A3D6DFW8-F1
#
_entry.id   AF-A0A3D6DFW8-F1
#
_cell.length_a   1.000
_cell.length_b   1.000
_cell.length_c   1.000
_cell.angle_alpha   90.00
_cell.angle_beta   90.00
_cell.angle_gamma   90.00
#
_symmetry.space_group_name_H-M   'P 1'
#
loop_
_entity.id
_entity.type
_entity.pdbx_description
1 polymer ?
#
loop_
_entity_poly.entity_id
_entity_poly.type
_entity_poly.pdbx_seq_one_letter_code
_entity_poly.pdbx_strand_id
1 'polypeptide(L)' 'MEDHSDTSSGWIDCEDRLPSNGQRVLAVVPNNEVLMPGKASFEMRDVIVLRFMENFFSSQSDRADSHGRHFWSGEGASN' A
#
# COMPACT_ATOMS: atom_id res chain seq x y z
N MET A 1 10.03 -28.00 -28.12
CA MET A 1 9.61 -28.12 -26.71
C MET A 1 10.41 -27.06 -25.99
N GLU A 2 9.90 -25.84 -26.02
CA GLU A 2 10.55 -24.68 -25.39
C GLU A 2 9.92 -24.56 -24.01
N ASP A 3 10.73 -24.87 -23.00
CA ASP A 3 10.41 -24.67 -21.60
C ASP A 3 10.38 -23.16 -21.34
N HIS A 4 9.19 -22.57 -21.42
CA HIS A 4 8.93 -21.25 -20.86
C HIS A 4 8.77 -21.39 -19.35
N SER A 5 9.89 -21.63 -18.65
CA SER A 5 9.98 -21.38 -17.21
C SER A 5 10.07 -19.88 -16.97
N ASP A 6 8.97 -19.17 -17.26
CA ASP A 6 8.81 -17.75 -16.94
C ASP A 6 8.76 -17.60 -15.41
N THR A 7 9.91 -17.30 -14.83
CA THR A 7 10.07 -17.00 -13.40
C THR A 7 9.94 -15.48 -13.17
N SER A 8 9.20 -14.75 -14.03
CA SER A 8 8.96 -13.31 -13.91
C SER A 8 7.52 -13.00 -13.48
N SER A 9 7.01 -13.66 -12.43
CA SER A 9 5.89 -13.12 -11.63
C SER A 9 6.36 -11.95 -10.74
N GLY A 10 7.16 -11.06 -11.34
CA GLY A 10 8.07 -10.13 -10.70
C GLY A 10 7.38 -8.90 -10.12
N TRP A 11 7.89 -8.47 -8.98
CA TRP A 11 7.61 -7.16 -8.41
C TRP A 11 7.85 -6.07 -9.47
N ILE A 12 6.96 -5.10 -9.53
CA ILE A 12 7.01 -4.01 -10.50
C ILE A 12 7.49 -2.78 -9.75
N ASP A 13 8.51 -2.10 -10.30
CA ASP A 13 8.97 -0.83 -9.74
C ASP A 13 7.83 0.20 -9.83
N CYS A 14 7.65 0.99 -8.76
CA CYS A 14 6.63 2.02 -8.75
C CYS A 14 6.92 3.14 -9.76
N GLU A 15 8.18 3.34 -10.12
CA GLU A 15 8.61 4.25 -11.19
C GLU A 15 8.23 3.72 -12.58
N ASP A 16 8.18 2.40 -12.76
CA ASP A 16 7.74 1.79 -14.02
C ASP A 16 6.22 1.81 -14.14
N ARG A 17 5.52 1.37 -13.08
CA ARG A 17 4.06 1.31 -13.07
C ARG A 17 3.49 1.19 -11.66
N LEU A 18 2.58 2.10 -11.34
CA LEU A 18 1.78 2.02 -10.12
C LEU A 18 0.81 0.82 -10.12
N PRO A 19 0.41 0.32 -8.94
CA PRO A 19 -0.64 -0.70 -8.83
C PRO A 19 -1.96 -0.25 -9.48
N SER A 20 -2.80 -1.21 -9.86
CA SER A 20 -4.15 -0.91 -10.35
C SER A 20 -5.05 -0.40 -9.22
N ASN A 21 -6.07 0.40 -9.55
CA ASN A 21 -7.05 0.85 -8.58
C ASN A 21 -7.68 -0.33 -7.81
N GLY A 22 -7.68 -0.24 -6.48
CA GLY A 22 -8.17 -1.27 -5.57
C GLY A 22 -7.22 -2.45 -5.34
N GLN A 23 -6.04 -2.48 -5.97
CA GLN A 23 -5.07 -3.56 -5.81
C GLN A 23 -4.47 -3.55 -4.40
N ARG A 24 -4.31 -4.75 -3.82
CA ARG A 24 -3.62 -4.94 -2.53
C ARG A 24 -2.12 -5.04 -2.76
N VAL A 25 -1.35 -4.39 -1.90
CA VAL A 25 0.11 -4.40 -1.93
C VAL A 25 0.66 -4.67 -0.53
N LEU A 26 1.87 -5.23 -0.48
CA LEU A 26 2.67 -5.29 0.74
C LEU A 26 3.54 -4.03 0.80
N ALA A 27 3.49 -3.32 1.91
CA ALA A 27 4.31 -2.14 2.16
C ALA A 27 5.22 -2.39 3.36
N VAL A 28 6.50 -2.05 3.18
CA VAL A 28 7.48 -2.05 4.28
C VAL A 28 7.54 -0.64 4.86
N VAL A 29 7.09 -0.49 6.11
CA VAL A 29 7.13 0.76 6.87
C VAL A 29 7.99 0.53 8.11
N PRO A 30 9.27 0.94 8.08
CA PRO A 30 10.18 0.70 9.19
C PRO A 30 9.67 1.32 10.48
N ASN A 31 9.75 0.57 11.58
CA ASN A 31 9.34 1.00 12.91
C ASN A 31 7.85 1.36 13.00
N ASN A 32 7.00 0.69 12.23
CA ASN A 32 5.57 0.93 12.27
C ASN A 32 4.95 0.34 13.56
N GLU A 33 4.46 1.22 14.42
CA GLU A 33 3.80 0.87 15.68
C GLU A 33 2.29 0.73 15.47
N VAL A 34 1.74 -0.44 15.77
CA VAL A 34 0.32 -0.73 15.69
C VAL A 34 -0.27 -0.81 17.10
N LEU A 35 -1.25 0.04 17.39
CA LEU A 35 -1.98 -0.01 18.65
C LEU A 35 -2.83 -1.28 18.74
N MET A 36 -2.70 -2.02 19.83
CA MET A 36 -3.45 -3.24 20.02
C MET A 36 -4.86 -2.95 20.54
N PRO A 37 -5.94 -3.44 19.87
CA PRO A 37 -7.30 -3.24 20.35
C PRO A 37 -7.48 -3.73 21.79
N GLY A 38 -8.06 -2.88 22.64
CA GLY A 38 -8.33 -3.22 24.04
C GLY A 38 -7.09 -3.25 24.95
N LYS A 39 -5.91 -2.81 24.49
CA LYS A 39 -4.70 -2.71 25.32
C LYS A 39 -4.00 -1.36 25.11
N ALA A 40 -3.43 -0.81 26.17
CA ALA A 40 -2.56 0.36 26.09
C ALA A 40 -1.12 -0.05 25.68
N SER A 41 -0.98 -0.90 24.67
CA SER A 41 0.29 -1.47 24.22
C SER A 41 0.38 -1.45 22.69
N PHE A 42 1.59 -1.26 22.18
CA PHE A 42 1.88 -1.26 20.75
C PHE A 42 2.59 -2.56 20.34
N GLU A 43 2.45 -2.93 19.06
CA GLU A 43 3.19 -4.00 18.41
C GLU A 43 3.93 -3.44 17.19
N MET A 44 5.20 -3.82 17.01
CA MET A 44 5.97 -3.44 15.84
C MET A 44 5.57 -4.33 14.65
N ARG A 45 5.13 -3.71 13.56
CA ARG A 45 4.79 -4.41 12.31
C ARG A 45 5.36 -3.67 11.12
N ASP A 46 6.58 -4.03 10.75
CA ASP A 46 7.29 -3.41 9.64
C ASP A 46 6.66 -3.71 8.27
N VAL A 47 5.85 -4.77 8.16
CA VAL A 47 5.15 -5.12 6.92
C VAL A 47 3.65 -5.02 7.14
N ILE A 48 3.00 -4.18 6.34
CA ILE A 48 1.55 -3.98 6.36
C ILE A 48 0.94 -4.21 4.98
N VAL A 49 -0.35 -4.53 4.96
CA VAL A 49 -1.12 -4.61 3.72
C VAL A 49 -1.80 -3.27 3.48
N LEU A 50 -1.57 -2.71 2.30
CA LEU A 50 -2.25 -1.51 1.83
C LEU A 50 -3.12 -1.83 0.62
N ARG A 51 -4.11 -0.99 0.38
CA ARG A 51 -4.91 -0.96 -0.84
C ARG A 51 -4.64 0.34 -1.58
N PHE A 52 -4.20 0.24 -2.83
CA PHE A 52 -3.99 1.40 -3.68
C PHE A 52 -5.33 1.93 -4.19
N MET A 53 -5.58 3.22 -3.98
CA MET A 53 -6.78 3.92 -4.45
C MET A 53 -6.35 4.99 -5.44
N GLU A 54 -6.60 4.72 -6.73
CA GLU A 54 -6.16 5.59 -7.81
C GLU A 54 -7.00 6.88 -7.85
N ASN A 55 -6.35 8.05 -7.96
CA ASN A 55 -7.02 9.34 -8.10
C ASN A 55 -8.04 9.66 -6.99
N PHE A 56 -7.84 9.10 -5.79
CA PHE A 56 -8.77 9.26 -4.66
C PHE A 56 -9.02 10.74 -4.30
N PHE A 57 -8.00 11.60 -4.43
CA PHE A 57 -8.11 13.04 -4.17
C PHE A 57 -8.35 13.89 -5.42
N SER A 58 -8.64 13.28 -6.57
CA SER A 58 -8.81 14.04 -7.84
C SER A 58 -9.92 15.09 -7.81
N SER A 59 -10.94 14.90 -6.97
CA SER A 59 -12.01 15.89 -6.75
C SER A 59 -11.70 16.95 -5.70
N GLN A 60 -10.54 16.87 -5.04
CA GLN A 60 -10.11 17.78 -3.96
C GLN A 60 -8.70 18.30 -4.27
N SER A 61 -8.62 19.32 -5.14
CA SER A 61 -7.37 19.91 -5.63
C SER A 61 -6.38 20.19 -4.51
N ASP A 62 -6.83 20.82 -3.42
CA ASP A 62 -5.97 21.23 -2.31
C ASP A 62 -5.28 20.03 -1.64
N ARG A 63 -5.97 18.88 -1.56
CA ARG A 63 -5.41 17.64 -1.02
C ARG A 63 -4.50 16.93 -2.02
N ALA A 64 -4.87 16.93 -3.31
CA ALA A 64 -4.05 16.35 -4.36
C ALA A 64 -2.70 17.07 -4.48
N ASP A 65 -2.68 18.39 -4.34
CA ASP A 65 -1.46 19.20 -4.40
C ASP A 65 -0.56 18.99 -3.17
N SER A 66 -1.16 18.75 -2.00
CA SER A 66 -0.41 18.60 -0.73
C SER A 66 0.08 17.18 -0.47
N HIS A 67 -0.68 16.16 -0.89
CA HIS A 67 -0.44 14.76 -0.50
C HIS A 67 -0.29 13.80 -1.70
N GLY A 68 -0.41 14.32 -2.92
CA GLY A 68 -0.51 13.53 -4.13
C GLY A 68 -1.95 13.08 -4.42
N ARG A 69 -2.23 12.77 -5.69
CA ARG A 69 -3.59 12.43 -6.16
C ARG A 69 -4.08 11.05 -5.70
N HIS A 70 -3.15 10.14 -5.38
CA HIS A 70 -3.43 8.76 -5.02
C HIS A 70 -3.53 8.59 -3.49
N PHE A 71 -4.20 7.53 -3.05
CA PHE A 71 -4.29 7.22 -1.63
C PHE A 71 -3.94 5.76 -1.37
N TRP A 72 -3.27 5.50 -0.25
CA TRP A 72 -2.92 4.16 0.21
C TRP A 72 -3.70 3.86 1.49
N SER A 73 -4.72 3.02 1.38
CA SER A 73 -5.58 2.68 2.52
C SER A 73 -5.00 1.49 3.29
N GLY A 74 -4.77 1.65 4.60
CA GLY A 74 -4.32 0.54 5.45
C GLY A 74 -5.43 -0.49 5.70
N GLU A 75 -5.13 -1.77 5.50
CA GLU A 75 -6.04 -2.86 5.90
C GLU A 75 -5.67 -3.35 7.31
N GLY A 76 -6.61 -3.25 8.25
CA GLY A 76 -6.45 -3.76 9.62
C GLY A 76 -5.84 -2.79 10.64
N ALA A 77 -5.69 -1.51 10.29
CA ALA A 77 -5.26 -0.44 11.22
C ALA A 77 -6.44 0.27 11.94
N SER A 78 -7.68 -0.10 11.61
CA SER A 78 -8.88 0.47 12.25
C SER A 78 -9.81 -0.68 12.63
N ASN A 79 -10.07 -0.81 13.92
CA ASN A 79 -11.22 -1.51 14.48
C ASN A 79 -11.90 -0.56 15.45
#